data_AF-A0A430HW52-F1
#
_entry.id   AF-A0A430HW52-F1
#
_cell.length_a   1.000
_cell.length_b   1.000
_cell.length_c   1.000
_cell.angle_alpha   90.00
_cell.angle_beta   90.00
_cell.angle_gamma   90.00
#
_symmetry.space_group_name_H-M   'P 1'
#
loop_
_entity.id
_entity.type
_entity.pdbx_description
1 polymer ?
#
loop_
_entity_poly.entity_id
_entity_poly.type
_entity_poly.pdbx_seq_one_letter_code
_entity_poly.pdbx_strand_id
1 'polypeptide(L)'
;MNKNSSGCGMLLVGVFVLGAIMWGIAILLWVLAFAVPAVALFVGGYMFVQARTSADESTQARAVEAEIEALARDTSLDLAETITRWDSLILTKGIGTPLEGQEQEAAEIHRRLLAAHETLHAAITPAHRIEAVLHAETLRATAQSFL
;
A
#
# COMPACT_ATOMS: atom_id res chain seq x y z
N MET A 1 -25.30 -75.70 -46.57
CA MET A 1 -25.04 -75.38 -45.15
C MET A 1 -24.38 -74.01 -45.05
N ASN A 2 -25.14 -73.07 -44.49
CA ASN A 2 -24.76 -71.85 -43.77
C ASN A 2 -23.55 -71.01 -44.26
N LYS A 3 -23.79 -70.08 -45.20
CA LYS A 3 -22.95 -68.90 -45.47
C LYS A 3 -23.68 -67.63 -45.03
N ASN A 4 -24.01 -67.50 -43.74
CA ASN A 4 -24.57 -66.24 -43.18
C ASN A 4 -24.00 -65.87 -41.80
N SER A 5 -23.00 -66.61 -41.28
CA SER A 5 -22.45 -66.39 -39.94
C SER A 5 -21.34 -65.32 -39.87
N SER A 6 -20.69 -64.98 -40.99
CA SER A 6 -19.55 -64.04 -41.00
C SER A 6 -19.96 -62.56 -40.92
N GLY A 7 -21.11 -62.18 -41.47
CA GLY A 7 -21.61 -60.80 -41.41
C GLY A 7 -22.14 -60.39 -40.03
N CYS A 8 -22.75 -61.33 -39.30
CA CYS A 8 -23.29 -61.09 -37.96
C CYS A 8 -22.18 -60.88 -36.91
N GLY A 9 -21.10 -61.64 -37.00
CA GLY A 9 -19.92 -61.46 -36.12
C GLY A 9 -19.23 -60.12 -36.33
N MET A 10 -19.11 -59.65 -37.58
CA MET A 10 -18.48 -58.36 -37.89
C MET A 10 -19.33 -57.17 -37.40
N LEU A 11 -20.66 -57.27 -37.47
CA LEU A 11 -21.57 -56.27 -36.89
C LEU A 11 -21.49 -56.23 -35.36
N LEU A 12 -21.42 -57.39 -34.69
CA LEU A 12 -21.26 -57.46 -33.24
C LEU A 12 -19.96 -56.81 -32.78
N VAL A 13 -18.84 -57.07 -33.46
CA VAL A 13 -17.55 -56.42 -33.16
C VAL A 13 -17.64 -54.91 -33.39
N GLY A 14 -18.27 -54.46 -34.49
CA GLY A 14 -18.46 -53.03 -34.77
C GLY A 14 -19.28 -52.31 -33.69
N VAL A 15 -20.37 -52.92 -33.23
CA VAL A 15 -21.21 -52.38 -32.13
C VAL A 15 -20.43 -52.33 -30.82
N PHE A 16 -19.61 -53.35 -30.53
CA PHE A 16 -18.81 -53.39 -29.31
C PHE A 16 -17.73 -52.30 -29.29
N VAL A 17 -17.07 -52.05 -30.42
CA VAL A 17 -16.09 -50.96 -30.57
C VAL A 17 -16.76 -49.60 -30.41
N LEU A 18 -17.91 -49.37 -31.04
CA LEU A 18 -18.68 -48.13 -30.86
C LEU A 18 -19.13 -47.93 -29.41
N GLY A 19 -19.57 -49.00 -28.75
CA GLY A 19 -19.91 -48.99 -27.33
C GLY A 19 -18.71 -48.60 -26.46
N ALA A 20 -17.53 -49.18 -26.72
CA ALA A 20 -16.30 -48.86 -25.99
C ALA A 20 -15.88 -47.39 -26.18
N ILE A 21 -16.00 -46.85 -27.41
CA ILE A 21 -15.72 -45.44 -27.70
C ILE A 21 -16.69 -44.52 -26.93
N MET A 22 -18.00 -44.82 -26.99
CA MET A 22 -19.00 -44.06 -26.23
C MET A 22 -18.75 -44.12 -24.72
N TRP A 23 -18.31 -45.26 -24.20
CA TRP A 23 -17.98 -45.42 -22.79
C TRP A 23 -16.76 -44.58 -22.38
N GLY A 24 -15.72 -44.54 -23.23
CA GLY A 24 -14.56 -43.67 -23.02
C GLY A 24 -14.93 -42.19 -22.97
N ILE A 25 -15.81 -41.74 -23.88
CA ILE A 25 -16.33 -40.37 -23.88
C ILE A 25 -17.14 -40.09 -22.61
N ALA A 26 -17.96 -41.03 -22.16
CA ALA A 26 -18.75 -40.89 -20.94
C ALA A 26 -17.86 -40.71 -19.70
N ILE A 27 -16.79 -41.49 -19.57
CA ILE A 27 -15.81 -41.32 -18.48
C ILE A 27 -15.15 -39.93 -18.55
N LEU A 28 -14.73 -39.51 -19.75
CA LEU A 28 -14.07 -38.22 -19.93
C LEU A 28 -14.99 -37.05 -19.52
N LEU A 29 -16.25 -37.10 -19.94
CA LEU A 29 -17.26 -36.12 -19.54
C LEU A 29 -17.52 -36.15 -18.03
N TRP A 30 -17.50 -37.33 -17.41
CA TRP A 30 -17.68 -37.47 -15.97
C TRP A 30 -16.52 -36.82 -15.21
N VAL A 31 -15.28 -37.10 -15.60
CA VAL A 31 -14.08 -36.46 -15.02
C VAL A 31 -14.15 -34.95 -15.18
N LEU A 32 -14.52 -34.46 -16.36
CA LEU A 32 -14.65 -33.02 -16.62
C LEU A 32 -15.74 -32.38 -15.75
N ALA A 33 -16.87 -33.07 -15.55
CA ALA A 33 -17.97 -32.60 -14.71
C ALA A 33 -17.59 -32.46 -13.24
N PHE A 34 -16.60 -33.21 -12.74
CA PHE A 34 -16.07 -33.03 -11.37
C PHE A 34 -14.87 -32.08 -11.32
N ALA A 35 -14.00 -32.12 -12.32
CA ALA A 35 -12.81 -31.28 -12.38
C ALA A 35 -13.17 -29.79 -12.52
N VAL A 36 -14.13 -29.46 -13.39
CA VAL A 36 -14.50 -28.06 -13.66
C VAL A 36 -15.05 -27.35 -12.42
N PRO A 37 -16.03 -27.90 -11.67
CA PRO A 37 -16.49 -27.28 -10.43
C PRO A 37 -15.41 -27.21 -9.36
N ALA A 38 -14.57 -28.24 -9.23
CA ALA A 38 -13.48 -28.24 -8.25
C ALA A 38 -12.48 -27.11 -8.52
N VAL A 39 -12.07 -26.93 -9.78
CA VAL A 39 -11.17 -25.83 -10.18
C VAL A 39 -11.88 -24.48 -10.00
N ALA A 40 -13.15 -24.38 -10.36
CA ALA A 40 -13.92 -23.14 -10.18
C ALA A 40 -14.03 -22.72 -8.70
N LEU A 41 -14.29 -23.67 -7.80
CA LEU A 41 -14.32 -23.42 -6.35
C LEU A 41 -12.93 -23.02 -5.83
N PHE A 42 -11.88 -23.68 -6.30
CA PHE A 42 -10.51 -23.35 -5.90
C PHE A 42 -10.11 -21.94 -6.33
N VAL A 43 -10.31 -21.60 -7.61
CA VAL A 43 -10.00 -20.26 -8.15
C VAL A 43 -10.88 -19.19 -7.50
N GLY A 44 -12.18 -19.45 -7.33
CA GLY A 44 -13.10 -18.53 -6.66
C GLY A 44 -12.71 -18.29 -5.20
N GLY A 45 -12.34 -19.34 -4.46
CA GLY A 45 -11.85 -19.23 -3.09
C GLY A 45 -10.55 -18.44 -3.00
N TYR A 46 -9.60 -18.72 -3.89
CA TYR A 46 -8.34 -17.97 -3.97
C TYR A 46 -8.58 -16.48 -4.24
N MET A 47 -9.41 -16.14 -5.23
CA MET A 47 -9.76 -14.74 -5.52
C MET A 47 -10.48 -14.06 -4.36
N PHE A 48 -11.35 -14.78 -3.64
CA PHE A 48 -12.03 -14.22 -2.47
C PHE A 48 -11.06 -13.91 -1.33
N VAL A 49 -10.13 -14.82 -1.03
CA VAL A 49 -9.09 -14.60 -0.02
C VAL A 49 -8.19 -13.45 -0.45
N GLN A 50 -7.76 -13.42 -1.70
CA GLN A 50 -6.92 -12.35 -2.22
C GLN A 50 -7.64 -10.98 -2.20
N ALA A 51 -8.93 -10.94 -2.50
CA ALA A 51 -9.72 -9.72 -2.39
C ALA A 51 -9.85 -9.23 -0.95
N ARG A 52 -10.02 -10.16 0.01
CA ARG A 52 -10.06 -9.84 1.45
C ARG A 52 -8.72 -9.29 1.94
N THR A 53 -7.61 -9.94 1.61
CA THR A 53 -6.27 -9.49 2.03
C THR A 53 -5.95 -8.12 1.44
N SER A 54 -6.22 -7.90 0.16
CA SER A 54 -6.00 -6.59 -0.47
C SER A 54 -6.91 -5.50 0.10
N ALA A 55 -8.14 -5.84 0.50
CA ALA A 55 -9.04 -4.90 1.17
C ALA A 55 -8.51 -4.51 2.55
N ASP A 56 -8.07 -5.48 3.35
CA ASP A 56 -7.50 -5.23 4.68
C ASP A 56 -6.20 -4.40 4.57
N GLU A 57 -5.29 -4.74 3.66
CA GLU A 57 -4.09 -3.95 3.37
C GLU A 57 -4.42 -2.50 2.98
N SER A 58 -5.47 -2.30 2.16
CA SER A 58 -5.90 -0.95 1.78
C SER A 58 -6.45 -0.14 2.96
N THR A 59 -7.11 -0.79 3.91
CA THR A 59 -7.60 -0.13 5.12
C THR A 59 -6.48 0.21 6.08
N GLN A 60 -5.50 -0.69 6.22
CA GLN A 60 -4.31 -0.44 7.03
C GLN A 60 -3.46 0.68 6.44
N ALA A 61 -3.28 0.71 5.10
CA ALA A 61 -2.57 1.79 4.42
C ALA A 61 -3.25 3.15 4.63
N ARG A 62 -4.59 3.20 4.58
CA ARG A 62 -5.34 4.45 4.88
C ARG A 62 -5.21 4.87 6.34
N ALA A 63 -5.16 3.93 7.27
CA ALA A 63 -4.97 4.23 8.69
C ALA A 63 -3.58 4.84 8.94
N VAL A 64 -2.53 4.27 8.32
CA VAL A 64 -1.16 4.81 8.38
C VAL A 64 -1.09 6.20 7.75
N GLU A 65 -1.73 6.43 6.60
CA GLU A 65 -1.77 7.76 5.97
C GLU A 65 -2.43 8.81 6.87
N ALA A 66 -3.54 8.43 7.53
CA ALA A 66 -4.23 9.32 8.47
C ALA A 66 -3.38 9.67 9.70
N GLU A 67 -2.58 8.71 10.18
CA GLU A 67 -1.65 8.92 11.29
C GLU A 67 -0.49 9.84 10.88
N ILE A 68 0.08 9.67 9.68
CA ILE A 68 1.12 10.55 9.13
C ILE A 68 0.59 11.98 8.93
N GLU A 69 -0.64 12.14 8.45
CA GLU A 69 -1.27 13.45 8.29
C GLU A 69 -1.47 14.15 9.65
N ALA A 70 -1.88 13.39 10.68
CA ALA A 70 -2.02 13.92 12.03
C ALA A 70 -0.66 14.38 12.60
N LEU A 71 0.40 13.57 12.40
CA LEU A 71 1.75 13.91 12.83
C LEU A 71 2.29 15.16 12.13
N ALA A 72 2.11 15.26 10.82
CA ALA A 72 2.52 16.42 10.04
C ALA A 72 1.80 17.70 10.48
N ARG A 73 0.52 17.60 10.85
CA ARG A 73 -0.26 18.73 11.38
C ARG A 73 0.22 19.17 12.75
N ASP A 74 0.54 18.24 13.64
CA ASP A 74 1.04 18.55 14.97
C ASP A 74 2.40 19.26 14.88
N THR A 75 3.33 18.70 14.10
CA THR A 75 4.64 19.32 13.86
C THR A 75 4.52 20.69 13.18
N SER A 76 3.57 20.89 12.27
CA SER A 76 3.40 22.22 11.64
C SER A 76 2.93 23.28 12.63
N LEU A 77 2.06 22.92 13.59
CA LEU A 77 1.63 23.81 14.67
C LEU A 77 2.77 24.14 15.63
N ASP A 78 3.52 23.14 16.07
CA ASP A 78 4.69 23.31 16.94
C ASP A 78 5.77 24.17 16.28
N LEU A 79 5.99 23.99 14.98
CA LEU A 79 6.93 24.80 14.21
C LEU A 79 6.45 26.24 14.09
N ALA A 80 5.16 26.48 13.86
CA ALA A 80 4.57 27.82 13.79
C ALA A 80 4.67 28.56 15.13
N GLU A 81 4.44 27.88 16.26
CA GLU A 81 4.67 28.47 17.59
C GLU A 81 6.14 28.85 17.77
N THR A 82 7.05 27.96 17.38
CA THR A 82 8.49 28.20 17.49
C THR A 82 8.92 29.39 16.62
N ILE A 83 8.44 29.49 15.38
CA ILE A 83 8.71 30.63 14.48
C ILE A 83 8.23 31.93 15.13
N THR A 84 7.02 31.94 15.70
CA THR A 84 6.45 33.12 16.37
C THR A 84 7.30 33.56 17.56
N ARG A 85 7.80 32.60 18.36
CA ARG A 85 8.70 32.90 19.48
C ARG A 85 10.04 33.45 18.98
N TRP A 86 10.57 32.90 17.89
CA TRP A 86 11.79 33.39 17.25
C TRP A 86 11.66 34.78 16.64
N ASP A 87 10.50 35.14 16.08
CA ASP A 87 10.23 36.51 15.61
C ASP A 87 10.38 37.53 16.74
N SER A 88 9.88 37.18 17.93
CA SER A 88 10.03 38.06 19.10
C SER A 88 11.49 38.25 19.51
N LEU A 89 12.32 37.21 19.39
CA LEU A 89 13.75 37.26 19.73
C LEU A 89 14.57 38.05 18.72
N ILE A 90 14.23 37.95 17.43
CA ILE A 90 14.86 38.77 16.40
C ILE A 90 14.52 40.24 16.63
N LEU A 91 13.27 40.55 16.98
CA LEU A 91 12.84 41.90 17.34
C LEU A 91 13.60 42.46 18.54
N THR A 92 13.89 41.63 19.54
CA THR A 92 14.67 42.02 20.73
C THR A 92 16.17 41.82 20.55
N LYS A 93 16.66 41.48 19.36
CA LYS A 93 18.09 41.22 19.07
C LYS A 93 18.73 40.14 19.97
N GLY A 94 17.93 39.19 20.46
CA GLY A 94 18.40 38.11 21.33
C GLY A 94 18.86 38.56 22.72
N ILE A 95 18.41 39.74 23.20
CA ILE A 95 18.78 40.22 24.55
C ILE A 95 18.43 39.17 25.61
N GLY A 96 19.42 38.73 26.38
CA GLY A 96 19.27 37.73 27.44
C GLY A 96 19.32 36.26 27.00
N THR A 97 19.64 35.98 25.73
CA THR A 97 19.87 34.62 25.21
C THR A 97 21.31 34.45 24.69
N PRO A 98 21.77 33.21 24.40
CA PRO A 98 23.10 32.97 23.81
C PRO A 98 23.33 33.67 22.45
N LEU A 99 22.27 34.22 21.84
CA LEU A 99 22.27 34.87 20.53
C LEU A 99 22.43 36.39 20.61
N GLU A 100 22.62 36.96 21.81
CA GLU A 100 22.82 38.40 21.98
C GLU A 100 24.04 38.87 21.17
N GLY A 101 23.81 39.78 20.22
CA GLY A 101 24.85 40.27 19.30
C GLY A 101 25.15 39.36 18.10
N GLN A 102 24.47 38.22 17.96
CA GLN A 102 24.58 37.28 16.83
C GLN A 102 23.36 37.36 15.90
N GLU A 103 22.99 38.57 15.49
CA GLU A 103 21.77 38.84 14.70
C GLU A 103 21.74 38.05 13.37
N GLN A 104 22.90 37.81 12.76
CA GLN A 104 23.00 37.06 11.50
C GLN A 104 22.66 35.58 11.68
N GLU A 105 23.13 34.97 12.76
CA GLU A 105 22.92 33.55 13.07
C GLU A 105 21.46 33.30 13.47
N ALA A 106 20.88 34.22 14.26
CA ALA A 106 19.47 34.18 14.61
C ALA A 106 18.56 34.32 13.37
N ALA A 107 18.88 35.22 12.44
CA ALA A 107 18.14 35.39 11.19
C ALA A 107 18.26 34.18 10.25
N GLU A 108 19.41 33.50 10.25
CA GLU A 108 19.63 32.29 9.46
C GLU A 108 18.78 31.12 9.99
N ILE A 109 18.78 30.88 11.31
CA ILE A 109 17.95 29.84 11.93
C ILE A 109 16.47 30.09 11.65
N HIS A 110 16.02 31.34 11.76
CA HIS A 110 14.63 31.70 11.45
C HIS A 110 14.26 31.46 9.97
N ARG A 111 15.13 31.80 9.02
CA ARG A 111 14.91 31.47 7.60
C ARG A 111 14.83 29.97 7.36
N ARG A 112 15.67 29.18 8.05
CA ARG A 112 15.63 27.72 7.96
C ARG A 112 14.31 27.17 8.52
N LEU A 113 13.80 27.72 9.62
CA LEU A 113 12.50 27.32 10.19
C LEU A 113 11.34 27.61 9.22
N LEU A 114 11.32 28.80 8.60
CA LEU A 114 10.35 29.13 7.56
C LEU A 114 10.43 28.19 6.36
N ALA A 115 11.65 27.88 5.89
CA ALA A 115 11.85 26.94 4.80
C ALA A 115 11.36 25.53 5.16
N ALA A 116 11.61 25.06 6.38
CA ALA A 116 11.13 23.77 6.87
C ALA A 116 9.59 23.72 7.01
N HIS A 117 8.96 24.85 7.35
CA HIS A 117 7.50 24.96 7.38
C HIS A 117 6.91 24.82 5.97
N GLU A 118 7.49 25.52 4.99
CA GLU A 118 7.06 25.46 3.60
C GLU A 118 7.28 24.06 2.99
N THR A 119 8.42 23.41 3.27
CA THR A 119 8.68 22.05 2.76
C THR A 119 7.72 21.02 3.35
N LEU A 120 7.32 21.18 4.61
CA LEU A 120 6.30 20.34 5.25
C LEU A 120 4.94 20.51 4.58
N HIS A 121 4.55 21.74 4.24
CA HIS A 121 3.31 22.02 3.50
C HIS A 121 3.35 21.54 2.04
N ALA A 122 4.51 21.59 1.40
CA ALA A 122 4.71 21.13 0.03
C ALA A 122 4.83 19.60 -0.09
N ALA A 123 5.00 18.87 1.02
CA ALA A 123 5.15 17.42 1.01
C ALA A 123 3.82 16.71 0.71
N ILE A 124 3.68 16.22 -0.53
CA ILE A 124 2.46 15.55 -1.02
C ILE A 124 2.48 14.03 -0.73
N THR A 125 3.66 13.41 -0.70
CA THR A 125 3.77 11.95 -0.49
C THR A 125 4.07 11.60 0.97
N PRO A 126 3.55 10.47 1.50
CA PRO A 126 3.74 10.10 2.90
C PRO A 126 5.22 9.93 3.29
N ALA A 127 6.04 9.37 2.41
CA ALA A 127 7.49 9.23 2.65
C ALA A 127 8.18 10.60 2.78
N HIS A 128 7.86 11.54 1.89
CA HIS A 128 8.41 12.90 1.97
C HIS A 128 7.85 13.67 3.16
N ARG A 129 6.62 13.40 3.59
CA ARG A 129 6.02 14.00 4.80
C ARG A 129 6.76 13.58 6.06
N ILE A 130 7.08 12.29 6.22
CA ILE A 130 7.84 11.81 7.37
C ILE A 130 9.23 12.45 7.41
N GLU A 131 9.92 12.51 6.27
CA GLU A 131 11.24 13.14 6.18
C GLU A 131 11.17 14.64 6.49
N ALA A 132 10.16 15.34 5.97
CA ALA A 132 9.93 16.75 6.26
C ALA A 132 9.62 17.00 7.74
N VAL A 133 8.81 16.14 8.38
CA VAL A 133 8.53 16.19 9.83
C VAL A 133 9.81 16.00 10.63
N LEU A 134 10.61 14.98 10.32
CA LEU A 134 11.86 14.71 11.02
C LEU A 134 12.84 15.90 10.89
N HIS A 135 12.97 16.46 9.68
CA HIS A 135 13.80 17.63 9.45
C HIS A 135 13.29 18.87 10.22
N ALA A 136 11.98 19.10 10.22
CA ALA A 136 11.36 20.19 10.98
C ALA A 136 11.57 20.04 12.50
N GLU A 137 11.39 18.82 13.04
CA GLU A 137 11.59 18.54 14.47
C GLU A 137 13.04 18.68 14.91
N THR A 138 13.99 18.16 14.12
CA THR A 138 15.42 18.33 14.41
C THR A 138 15.84 19.80 14.40
N LEU A 139 15.32 20.58 13.45
CA LEU A 139 15.57 22.01 13.38
C LEU A 139 14.93 22.76 14.56
N ARG A 140 13.70 22.38 14.93
CA ARG A 140 12.99 22.92 16.09
C ARG A 140 13.75 22.66 17.39
N ALA A 141 14.19 21.42 17.62
CA ALA A 141 14.97 21.05 18.80
C ALA A 141 16.29 21.82 18.88
N THR A 142 16.97 21.99 17.74
CA THR A 142 18.17 22.82 17.63
C THR A 142 17.85 24.27 18.00
N ALA A 143 16.78 24.83 17.43
CA ALA A 143 16.36 26.20 17.71
C ALA A 143 15.96 26.41 19.18
N GLN A 144 15.30 25.44 19.81
CA GLN A 144 14.94 25.49 21.23
C GLN A 144 16.16 25.45 22.16
N SER A 145 17.29 24.86 21.73
CA SER A 145 18.50 24.84 22.55
C SER A 145 19.16 26.22 22.74
N PHE A 146 18.77 27.20 21.91
CA PHE A 146 19.24 28.59 21.99
C PHE A 146 18.25 29.53 22.70
N LEU A 147 17.10 29.01 23.15
CA LEU A 147 16.09 29.72 23.94
C LEU A 147 16.36 29.58 25.43
#